data_AF-A0A529LV99-F1
#
_entry.id   AF-A0A529LV99-F1
#
_cell.length_a   1.000
_cell.length_b   1.000
_cell.length_c   1.000
_cell.angle_alpha   90.00
_cell.angle_beta   90.00
_cell.angle_gamma   90.00
#
_symmetry.space_group_name_H-M   'P 1'
#
loop_
_entity.id
_entity.type
_entity.pdbx_description
1 polymer ?
#
loop_
_entity_poly.entity_id
_entity_poly.type
_entity_poly.pdbx_seq_one_letter_code
_entity_poly.pdbx_strand_id
1 'polypeptide(L)'
;MVTQQHSYDFRPVTEKDLPLIARWLREPHIAEWWDDPDKEIAEIREHMDSVSVEPLIVELDGRPIAYLQSYDPHLEDDHPYADQPFGT
;
A
#
# COMPACT_ATOMS: atom_id res chain seq x y z
N MET A 1 -26.22 14.56 -21.00
CA MET A 1 -25.34 13.46 -20.55
C MET A 1 -25.12 13.66 -19.06
N VAL A 2 -25.38 12.65 -18.23
CA VAL A 2 -25.08 12.74 -16.80
C VAL A 2 -23.61 12.35 -16.63
N THR A 3 -22.79 13.26 -16.13
CA THR A 3 -21.42 12.95 -15.71
C THR A 3 -21.52 12.02 -14.50
N GLN A 4 -21.12 10.76 -14.64
CA GLN A 4 -20.97 9.87 -13.50
C GLN A 4 -19.80 10.39 -12.65
N GLN A 5 -20.07 10.76 -11.40
CA GLN A 5 -19.04 11.16 -10.44
C GLN A 5 -18.49 9.89 -9.79
N HIS A 6 -17.25 9.54 -10.08
CA HIS A 6 -16.53 8.46 -9.40
C HIS A 6 -15.84 9.00 -8.14
N SER A 7 -15.84 8.22 -7.05
CA SER A 7 -15.12 8.58 -5.81
C SER A 7 -13.93 7.67 -5.58
N TYR A 8 -12.81 8.27 -5.17
CA TYR A 8 -11.67 7.55 -4.62
C TYR A 8 -11.70 7.64 -3.10
N ASP A 9 -11.45 6.50 -2.45
CA ASP A 9 -11.33 6.41 -1.01
C ASP A 9 -10.02 5.68 -0.66
N PHE A 10 -9.41 6.07 0.47
CA PHE A 10 -8.17 5.48 0.98
C PHE A 10 -8.44 5.04 2.40
N ARG A 11 -8.18 3.77 2.70
CA ARG A 11 -8.39 3.23 4.05
C ARG A 11 -7.22 2.35 4.47
N PRO A 12 -6.95 2.22 5.78
CA PRO A 12 -5.97 1.27 6.28
C PRO A 12 -6.24 -0.15 5.77
N VAL A 13 -5.16 -0.86 5.43
CA VAL A 13 -5.20 -2.30 5.19
C VAL A 13 -5.69 -3.02 6.44
N THR A 14 -6.50 -4.05 6.24
CA THR A 14 -6.89 -4.98 7.28
C THR A 14 -6.46 -6.39 6.92
N GLU A 15 -6.45 -7.30 7.90
CA GLU A 15 -6.20 -8.74 7.68
C GLU A 15 -7.05 -9.35 6.56
N LYS A 16 -8.26 -8.82 6.36
CA LYS A 16 -9.21 -9.30 5.35
C LYS A 16 -8.77 -8.95 3.92
N ASP A 17 -7.91 -7.95 3.77
CA ASP A 17 -7.41 -7.49 2.47
C ASP A 17 -6.17 -8.28 2.03
N LEU A 18 -5.43 -8.91 2.95
CA LEU A 18 -4.18 -9.62 2.64
C LEU A 18 -4.36 -10.72 1.57
N PRO A 19 -5.42 -11.56 1.58
CA PRO A 19 -5.64 -12.51 0.49
C PRO A 19 -5.85 -11.85 -0.88
N LEU A 20 -6.46 -10.66 -0.91
CA LEU A 20 -6.65 -9.89 -2.14
C LEU A 20 -5.32 -9.32 -2.64
N ILE A 21 -4.52 -8.73 -1.75
CA ILE A 21 -3.19 -8.20 -2.10
C ILE A 21 -2.29 -9.33 -2.59
N ALA A 22 -2.30 -10.49 -1.92
CA ALA A 22 -1.52 -11.66 -2.32
C ALA A 22 -1.94 -12.18 -3.70
N ARG A 23 -3.20 -12.00 -4.09
CA ARG A 23 -3.65 -12.31 -5.45
C ARG A 23 -3.07 -11.31 -6.46
N TRP A 24 -3.11 -10.02 -6.17
CA TRP A 24 -2.53 -8.99 -7.05
C TRP A 24 -1.03 -9.17 -7.25
N LEU A 25 -0.28 -9.46 -6.19
CA LEU A 25 1.16 -9.74 -6.27
C LEU A 25 1.51 -10.93 -7.17
N ARG A 26 0.56 -11.87 -7.37
CA ARG A 26 0.73 -13.01 -8.29
C ARG A 26 0.31 -12.72 -9.72
N GLU A 27 -0.28 -11.56 -10.01
CA GLU A 27 -0.61 -11.17 -11.38
C GLU A 27 0.68 -10.92 -12.17
N PRO A 28 0.84 -11.44 -13.41
CA PRO A 28 2.12 -11.39 -14.12
C PRO A 28 2.71 -9.99 -14.30
N HIS A 29 1.86 -8.98 -14.46
CA HIS A 29 2.28 -7.58 -14.65
C HIS A 29 2.70 -6.89 -13.34
N ILE A 30 2.39 -7.47 -12.18
CA ILE A 30 2.84 -7.01 -10.87
C ILE A 30 4.07 -7.81 -10.43
N ALA A 31 4.04 -9.14 -10.61
CA ALA A 31 5.13 -10.05 -10.27
C ALA A 31 6.44 -9.78 -11.04
N GLU A 32 6.40 -9.00 -12.12
CA GLU A 32 7.62 -8.52 -12.80
C GLU A 32 8.43 -7.54 -11.92
N TRP A 33 7.77 -6.84 -10.99
CA TRP A 33 8.34 -5.76 -10.19
C TRP A 33 8.47 -6.06 -8.71
N TRP A 34 7.80 -7.12 -8.24
CA TRP A 34 7.75 -7.52 -6.83
C TRP A 34 8.37 -8.89 -6.63
N ASP A 35 8.91 -9.13 -5.44
CA ASP A 35 9.50 -10.40 -5.04
C ASP A 35 8.40 -11.45 -4.69
N ASP A 36 8.78 -12.48 -3.93
CA ASP A 36 7.88 -13.54 -3.48
C ASP A 36 6.64 -12.98 -2.75
N PRO A 37 5.40 -13.27 -3.22
CA PRO A 37 4.19 -12.72 -2.62
C PRO A 37 3.98 -13.06 -1.15
N ASP A 38 4.49 -14.20 -0.66
CA ASP A 38 4.30 -14.59 0.73
C ASP A 38 5.26 -13.80 1.65
N LYS A 39 6.48 -13.51 1.18
CA LYS A 39 7.40 -12.57 1.84
C LYS A 39 6.78 -11.17 1.94
N GLU A 40 6.29 -10.64 0.83
CA GLU A 40 5.70 -9.29 0.78
C GLU A 40 4.48 -9.18 1.71
N ILE A 41 3.62 -10.20 1.77
CA ILE A 41 2.47 -10.21 2.69
C ILE A 41 2.91 -10.23 4.17
N ALA A 42 4.03 -10.88 4.49
CA ALA A 42 4.59 -10.84 5.84
C ALA A 42 5.08 -9.42 6.20
N GLU A 43 5.78 -8.74 5.28
CA GLU A 43 6.22 -7.36 5.49
C GLU A 43 5.05 -6.38 5.63
N ILE A 44 4.01 -6.52 4.79
CA ILE A 44 2.79 -5.69 4.90
C ILE A 44 2.13 -5.87 6.27
N ARG A 45 2.10 -7.11 6.79
CA ARG A 45 1.55 -7.41 8.12
C ARG A 45 2.36 -6.75 9.23
N GLU A 46 3.68 -6.70 9.13
CA GLU A 46 4.54 -5.98 10.08
C GLU A 46 4.26 -4.47 10.04
N HIS A 47 4.08 -3.90 8.84
CA HIS A 47 3.74 -2.49 8.68
C HIS A 47 2.36 -2.12 9.23
N MET A 48 1.39 -3.03 9.24
CA MET A 48 0.07 -2.76 9.83
C MET A 48 0.14 -2.41 11.33
N ASP A 49 1.17 -2.89 12.03
CA ASP A 49 1.41 -2.59 13.45
C ASP A 49 2.49 -1.49 13.65
N SER A 50 3.07 -0.96 12.57
CA SER A 50 4.11 0.06 12.62
C SER A 50 3.53 1.48 12.70
N VAL A 51 4.33 2.39 13.28
CA VAL A 51 4.05 3.85 13.24
C VAL A 51 4.74 4.56 12.08
N SER A 52 5.74 3.92 11.44
CA SER A 52 6.53 4.54 10.36
C SER A 52 5.93 4.38 8.97
N VAL A 53 5.12 3.33 8.77
CA VAL A 53 4.53 2.97 7.48
C VAL A 53 3.03 2.81 7.64
N GLU A 54 2.27 3.48 6.78
CA GLU A 54 0.82 3.36 6.65
C GLU A 54 0.46 2.55 5.39
N PRO A 55 0.13 1.25 5.54
CA PRO A 55 -0.38 0.44 4.44
C PRO A 55 -1.87 0.75 4.17
N LEU A 56 -2.19 1.06 2.92
CA LEU A 56 -3.52 1.52 2.49
C LEU A 56 -4.09 0.66 1.35
N ILE A 57 -5.42 0.47 1.37
CA ILE A 57 -6.20 0.09 0.20
C ILE A 57 -6.77 1.34 -0.45
N VAL A 58 -6.58 1.45 -1.76
CA VAL A 58 -7.26 2.46 -2.59
C VAL A 58 -8.51 1.83 -3.18
N GLU A 59 -9.65 2.49 -2.99
CA GLU A 59 -10.94 2.07 -3.52
C GLU A 59 -11.45 3.06 -4.57
N LEU A 60 -12.14 2.54 -5.59
CA LEU A 60 -12.87 3.31 -6.58
C LEU A 60 -14.35 2.88 -6.54
N ASP A 61 -15.21 3.80 -6.12
CA ASP A 61 -16.62 3.55 -5.85
C ASP A 61 -16.83 2.35 -4.90
N GLY A 62 -16.03 2.29 -3.83
CA GLY A 62 -16.07 1.21 -2.82
C GLY A 62 -15.50 -0.14 -3.30
N ARG A 63 -14.86 -0.20 -4.46
CA ARG A 63 -14.15 -1.40 -4.94
C ARG A 63 -12.64 -1.24 -4.76
N PRO A 64 -11.96 -2.14 -4.05
CA PRO A 64 -10.50 -2.12 -3.96
C PRO A 64 -9.87 -2.25 -5.34
N ILE A 65 -8.93 -1.35 -5.65
CA ILE A 65 -8.23 -1.30 -6.94
C ILE A 65 -6.71 -1.27 -6.82
N ALA A 66 -6.16 -0.89 -5.66
CA ALA A 66 -4.72 -0.83 -5.46
C ALA A 66 -4.34 -1.00 -3.98
N TYR A 67 -3.09 -1.41 -3.80
CA TYR A 67 -2.36 -1.32 -2.55
C TYR A 67 -1.39 -0.12 -2.63
N LEU A 68 -1.26 0.64 -1.55
CA LEU A 68 -0.38 1.80 -1.43
C LEU A 68 0.31 1.78 -0.06
N GLN A 69 1.58 2.18 -0.01
CA GLN A 69 2.27 2.48 1.23
C GLN A 69 2.59 3.97 1.28
N SER A 70 2.31 4.61 2.41
CA SER A 70 2.87 5.92 2.75
C SER A 70 3.80 5.72 3.94
N TYR A 71 4.99 6.30 3.90
CA TYR A 71 5.92 6.23 5.02
C TYR A 71 6.68 7.54 5.14
N ASP A 72 7.10 7.86 6.37
CA ASP A 72 7.95 9.01 6.64
C ASP A 72 9.41 8.56 6.77
N PRO A 73 10.29 8.90 5.81
CA PRO A 73 11.69 8.50 5.85
C PRO A 73 12.46 9.10 7.04
N HIS A 74 11.91 10.08 7.76
CA HIS A 74 12.53 10.66 8.95
C HIS A 74 12.20 9.91 10.25
N LEU A 75 11.27 8.95 10.22
CA LEU A 75 10.91 8.12 11.38
C LEU A 75 11.79 6.88 11.53
N GLU A 76 12.64 6.59 10.55
CA GLU A 76 13.57 5.45 10.57
C GLU A 76 15.03 5.95 10.64
N ASP A 77 15.77 5.43 11.62
CA ASP A 77 17.19 5.74 11.77
C ASP A 77 17.99 5.21 10.56
N ASP A 78 18.95 6.01 10.08
CA ASP A 78 19.80 5.71 8.92
C ASP A 78 19.05 5.46 7.59
N HIS A 79 17.82 5.95 7.45
CA HIS A 79 17.07 5.81 6.20
C HIS A 79 17.79 6.51 5.02
N PRO A 80 17.89 5.88 3.82
CA PRO A 80 18.62 6.45 2.68
C PRO A 80 18.12 7.83 2.21
N TYR A 81 16.90 8.20 2.59
CA TYR A 81 16.27 9.49 2.27
C TYR A 81 16.10 10.41 3.48
N ALA A 82 16.78 10.15 4.59
CA ALA A 82 16.70 10.98 5.80
C ALA A 82 17.21 12.42 5.57
N ASP A 83 17.98 12.66 4.51
CA ASP A 83 18.50 13.98 4.12
C ASP A 83 17.54 14.78 3.22
N GLN A 84 16.44 14.17 2.76
CA GLN A 84 15.45 14.84 1.92
C GLN A 84 14.63 15.86 2.72
N PRO A 85 14.09 16.91 2.09
CA PRO A 85 13.22 17.85 2.77
C PRO A 85 11.89 17.19 3.18
N PHE A 86 11.30 17.66 4.29
CA PHE A 86 9.94 17.27 4.69
C PHE A 86 8.93 17.52 3.54
N GLY A 87 8.05 16.55 3.32
CA GLY A 87 6.92 16.69 2.41
C GLY A 87 5.97 17.82 2.84
N THR A 88 5.35 18.49 1.87
CA THR A 88 4.37 19.58 2.08
C THR A 88 2.94 19.08 2.21
#